data_AF-T2JG14-F1
#
_entry.id   AF-T2JG14-F1
#
_cell.length_a   1.000
_cell.length_b   1.000
_cell.length_c   1.000
_cell.angle_alpha   90.00
_cell.angle_beta   90.00
_cell.angle_gamma   90.00
#
_symmetry.space_group_name_H-M   'P 1'
#
loop_
_entity.id
_entity.type
_entity.pdbx_description
1 polymer ?
#
loop_
_entity_poly.entity_id
_entity_poly.type
_entity_poly.pdbx_seq_one_letter_code
_entity_poly.pdbx_strand_id
1 'polypeptide(L)'
;MLINTKLPLSLDYLQKQDQTFSLSGMTWTDYEKFNSEEYLGYRVSYFNGVITLVYPNLVIEVIFSSGSIDDLEKYQAIGVKKVWFWKNNKITFYELQSEGYTEITHSKYLSNLTYELLEKFVNKGLTKSPLIIEG
;
A
#
# COMPACT_ATOMS: atom_id res chain seq x y z
N MET A 1 1.77 24.66 6.65
CA MET A 1 0.62 24.46 7.56
C MET A 1 0.84 23.12 8.22
N LEU A 2 0.97 23.13 9.55
CA LEU A 2 1.80 22.19 10.30
C LEU A 2 1.00 20.96 10.75
N ILE A 3 1.34 19.80 10.17
CA ILE A 3 1.24 18.50 10.84
C ILE A 3 2.13 18.55 12.09
N ASN A 4 1.58 19.08 13.18
CA ASN A 4 2.21 19.08 14.49
C ASN A 4 1.25 18.43 15.48
N THR A 5 1.08 17.12 15.34
CA THR A 5 0.88 16.27 16.50
C THR A 5 1.95 15.20 16.46
N LYS A 6 2.92 15.32 17.36
CA LYS A 6 3.78 14.23 17.79
C LYS A 6 2.87 13.04 18.10
N LEU A 7 2.83 12.05 17.22
CA LEU A 7 2.64 10.70 17.74
C LEU A 7 3.75 10.47 18.78
N PRO A 8 3.46 9.95 19.98
CA PRO A 8 4.46 9.67 21.02
C PRO A 8 5.31 8.43 20.67
N LEU A 9 5.54 8.17 19.38
CA LEU A 9 6.27 7.03 18.85
C LEU A 9 7.25 7.56 17.80
N SER A 10 8.51 7.12 17.85
CA SER A 10 9.48 7.44 16.80
C SER A 10 9.00 6.87 15.46
N LEU A 11 9.13 7.65 14.39
CA LEU A 11 8.93 7.18 13.00
C LEU A 11 9.84 5.99 12.65
N ASP A 12 10.92 5.77 13.40
CA ASP A 12 11.81 4.62 13.24
C ASP A 12 11.14 3.29 13.62
N TYR A 13 10.11 3.32 14.46
CA TYR A 13 9.33 2.11 14.79
C TYR A 13 8.47 1.66 13.60
N LEU A 14 7.95 2.61 12.81
CA LEU A 14 7.12 2.36 11.62
C LEU A 14 7.90 1.67 10.49
N GLN A 15 9.23 1.70 10.51
CA GLN A 15 10.06 1.15 9.44
C GLN A 15 10.27 -0.37 9.50
N LYS A 16 9.84 -1.05 10.56
CA LYS A 16 10.22 -2.46 10.78
C LYS A 16 9.12 -3.49 10.54
N GLN A 17 7.84 -3.14 10.69
CA GLN A 17 6.70 -4.06 10.54
C GLN A 17 5.44 -3.28 10.15
N ASP A 18 4.45 -3.98 9.59
CA ASP A 18 3.17 -3.36 9.27
C ASP A 18 2.50 -2.92 10.56
N GLN A 19 2.06 -1.67 10.61
CA GLN A 19 1.45 -1.11 11.80
C GLN A 19 0.00 -0.76 11.56
N THR A 20 -0.78 -0.88 12.63
CA THR A 20 -2.14 -0.34 12.69
C THR A 20 -2.24 0.58 13.89
N PHE A 21 -2.92 1.71 13.70
CA PHE A 21 -3.19 2.67 14.75
C PHE A 21 -4.69 2.88 14.84
N SER A 22 -5.27 2.61 16.01
CA SER A 22 -6.71 2.67 16.22
C SER A 22 -7.09 3.81 17.16
N LEU A 23 -8.08 4.58 16.73
CA LEU A 23 -8.64 5.72 17.42
C LEU A 23 -10.09 5.42 17.78
N SER A 24 -10.37 5.24 19.07
CA SER A 24 -11.72 4.93 19.58
C SER A 24 -12.49 6.20 19.94
N GLY A 25 -13.82 6.13 19.89
CA GLY A 25 -14.72 7.27 20.18
C GLY A 25 -14.85 8.27 19.03
N MET A 26 -14.46 7.87 17.82
CA MET A 26 -14.48 8.71 16.63
C MET A 26 -15.87 8.71 15.98
N THR A 27 -16.19 9.79 15.27
CA THR A 27 -17.45 9.92 14.53
C THR A 27 -17.27 9.66 13.04
N TRP A 28 -18.38 9.49 12.30
CA TRP A 28 -18.35 9.45 10.84
C TRP A 28 -17.77 10.74 10.24
N THR A 29 -18.08 11.90 10.83
CA THR A 29 -17.52 13.20 10.40
C THR A 29 -16.02 13.28 10.59
N ASP A 30 -15.45 12.60 11.60
CA ASP A 30 -14.00 12.49 11.74
C ASP A 30 -13.37 11.60 10.67
N TYR A 31 -14.04 10.52 10.29
CA TYR A 31 -13.62 9.65 9.19
C TYR A 31 -13.59 10.39 7.84
N GLU A 32 -14.61 11.20 7.54
CA GLU A 32 -14.71 11.93 6.26
C GLU A 32 -13.53 12.89 6.00
N LYS A 33 -12.85 13.36 7.06
CA LYS A 33 -11.64 14.18 6.94
C LYS A 33 -10.51 13.45 6.21
N PHE A 34 -10.44 12.13 6.33
CA PHE A 34 -9.42 11.30 5.66
C PHE A 34 -9.65 11.14 4.15
N ASN A 35 -10.82 11.53 3.63
CA ASN A 35 -11.08 11.57 2.19
C ASN A 35 -10.65 12.89 1.53
N SER A 36 -10.17 13.87 2.31
CA SER A 36 -9.66 15.13 1.77
C SER A 36 -8.26 14.98 1.18
N GLU A 37 -7.91 15.88 0.24
CA GLU A 37 -6.61 15.89 -0.44
C GLU A 37 -5.40 15.92 0.53
N GLU A 38 -5.61 16.43 1.75
CA GLU A 38 -4.59 16.54 2.81
C GLU A 38 -4.14 15.18 3.36
N TYR A 39 -4.99 14.14 3.31
CA TYR A 39 -4.73 12.83 3.92
C TYR A 39 -4.66 11.70 2.87
N LEU A 40 -4.41 12.04 1.61
CA LEU A 40 -4.26 11.06 0.54
C LEU A 40 -3.12 10.09 0.85
N GLY A 41 -3.38 8.79 0.67
CA GLY A 41 -2.40 7.72 0.83
C GLY A 41 -2.55 6.90 2.10
N TYR A 42 -3.20 7.41 3.15
CA TYR A 42 -3.51 6.59 4.32
C TYR A 42 -4.59 5.56 3.98
N ARG A 43 -4.35 4.29 4.34
CA ARG A 43 -5.41 3.29 4.33
C ARG A 43 -6.18 3.38 5.64
N VAL A 44 -7.44 3.78 5.53
CA VAL A 44 -8.30 4.08 6.67
C VAL A 44 -9.55 3.21 6.62
N SER A 45 -9.95 2.67 7.77
CA SER A 45 -11.26 2.03 7.93
C SER A 45 -12.00 2.63 9.12
N TYR A 46 -13.32 2.69 9.05
CA TYR A 46 -14.17 3.10 10.16
C TYR A 46 -15.18 1.99 10.49
N PHE A 47 -15.21 1.58 11.76
CA PHE A 47 -16.17 0.60 12.25
C PHE A 47 -16.49 0.84 13.72
N ASN A 48 -17.77 0.89 14.07
CA ASN A 48 -18.28 1.03 15.45
C ASN A 48 -17.57 2.12 16.29
N GLY A 49 -17.40 3.32 15.72
CA GLY A 49 -16.77 4.44 16.41
C GLY A 49 -15.25 4.32 16.54
N VAL A 50 -14.63 3.42 15.78
CA VAL A 50 -13.18 3.24 15.73
C VAL A 50 -12.69 3.55 14.33
N ILE A 51 -11.76 4.51 14.21
CA ILE A 51 -10.97 4.73 12.99
C ILE A 51 -9.67 3.94 13.13
N THR A 52 -9.32 3.14 12.12
CA THR A 52 -8.03 2.42 12.05
C THR A 52 -7.24 2.90 10.85
N LEU A 53 -6.01 3.35 11.10
CA LEU A 53 -5.00 3.69 10.09
C LEU A 53 -4.06 2.51 9.91
N VAL A 54 -3.75 2.16 8.67
CA VAL A 54 -2.77 1.12 8.33
C VAL A 54 -1.53 1.77 7.74
N TYR A 55 -0.38 1.38 8.27
CA TYR A 55 0.95 1.74 7.78
C TYR A 55 1.67 0.49 7.26
N PRO A 56 1.46 0.11 5.99
CA PRO A 56 2.04 -1.09 5.43
C PRO A 56 3.47 -0.84 4.91
N ASN A 57 4.32 -1.87 4.98
CA ASN A 57 5.62 -1.87 4.31
C ASN A 57 5.52 -2.27 2.83
N LEU A 58 4.41 -2.89 2.43
CA LEU A 58 4.09 -3.25 1.05
C LEU A 58 2.63 -2.91 0.74
N VAL A 59 2.42 -2.14 -0.32
CA VAL A 59 1.10 -1.94 -0.94
C VAL A 59 1.05 -2.70 -2.26
N ILE A 60 -0.10 -3.31 -2.57
CA ILE A 60 -0.38 -3.88 -3.89
C ILE A 60 -1.61 -3.16 -4.45
N GLU A 61 -1.44 -2.51 -5.60
CA GLU A 61 -2.51 -1.87 -6.35
C GLU A 61 -2.91 -2.71 -7.55
N VAL A 62 -4.22 -2.95 -7.72
CA VAL A 62 -4.77 -3.73 -8.82
C VAL A 62 -5.60 -2.80 -9.70
N ILE A 63 -5.07 -2.47 -10.87
CA ILE A 63 -5.66 -1.49 -11.78
C ILE A 63 -6.35 -2.20 -12.96
N PHE A 64 -7.68 -2.14 -12.98
CA PHE A 64 -8.49 -2.70 -14.08
C PHE A 64 -8.93 -1.67 -15.13
N SER A 65 -9.19 -0.43 -14.75
CA SER A 65 -9.78 0.58 -15.64
C SER A 65 -9.02 1.91 -15.65
N SER A 66 -9.28 2.80 -14.69
CA SER A 66 -8.84 4.20 -14.71
C SER A 66 -7.71 4.54 -13.73
N GLY A 67 -7.09 3.54 -13.10
CA GLY A 67 -5.95 3.76 -12.22
C GLY A 67 -4.65 4.05 -12.99
N SER A 68 -3.76 4.79 -12.36
CA SER A 68 -2.41 5.09 -12.85
C SER A 68 -1.39 4.85 -11.73
N ILE A 69 -0.11 4.98 -12.07
CA ILE A 69 0.97 4.91 -11.09
C ILE A 69 1.12 6.22 -10.28
N ASP A 70 0.24 7.21 -10.49
CA ASP A 70 0.30 8.50 -9.79
C ASP A 70 0.07 8.34 -8.28
N ASP A 71 -0.50 7.21 -7.85
CA ASP A 71 -0.60 6.84 -6.44
C ASP A 71 0.77 6.68 -5.74
N LEU A 72 1.86 6.50 -6.50
CA LEU A 72 3.22 6.53 -5.95
C LEU A 72 3.52 7.84 -5.21
N GLU A 73 3.02 8.99 -5.67
CA GLU A 73 3.23 10.27 -4.98
C GLU A 73 2.60 10.28 -3.58
N LYS A 74 1.39 9.71 -3.48
CA LYS A 74 0.65 9.58 -2.22
C LYS A 74 1.38 8.64 -1.26
N TYR A 75 1.86 7.51 -1.77
CA TYR A 75 2.60 6.53 -0.97
C TYR A 75 3.99 7.03 -0.54
N GLN A 76 4.63 7.86 -1.37
CA GLN A 76 5.89 8.52 -1.03
C GLN A 76 5.69 9.52 0.10
N ALA A 77 4.60 10.30 0.08
CA ALA A 77 4.30 11.29 1.12
C ALA A 77 4.15 10.68 2.52
N ILE A 78 3.68 9.42 2.61
CA ILE A 78 3.58 8.67 3.87
C ILE A 78 4.72 7.67 4.08
N GLY A 79 5.69 7.58 3.16
CA GLY A 79 6.91 6.78 3.34
C GLY A 79 6.72 5.26 3.21
N VAL A 80 5.68 4.79 2.52
CA VAL A 80 5.48 3.36 2.23
C VAL A 80 6.71 2.82 1.50
N LYS A 81 7.32 1.74 2.01
CA LYS A 81 8.61 1.28 1.48
C LYS A 81 8.49 0.63 0.10
N LYS A 82 7.42 -0.10 -0.16
CA LYS A 82 7.23 -0.85 -1.41
C LYS A 82 5.81 -0.72 -1.93
N VAL A 83 5.69 -0.57 -3.24
CA VAL A 83 4.38 -0.54 -3.93
C VAL A 83 4.49 -1.41 -5.17
N TRP A 84 3.60 -2.38 -5.30
CA TRP A 84 3.50 -3.23 -6.49
C TRP A 84 2.22 -2.91 -7.23
N PHE A 85 2.30 -2.80 -8.54
CA PHE A 85 1.14 -2.61 -9.39
C PHE A 85 0.91 -3.86 -10.21
N TRP A 86 -0.33 -4.32 -10.27
CA TRP A 86 -0.82 -5.14 -11.35
C TRP A 86 -1.68 -4.27 -12.27
N LYS A 87 -1.32 -4.20 -13.55
CA LYS A 87 -2.08 -3.45 -14.57
C LYS A 87 -1.89 -4.11 -15.93
N ASN A 88 -2.99 -4.35 -16.65
CA ASN A 88 -2.97 -4.94 -17.99
C ASN A 88 -2.16 -6.25 -18.06
N ASN A 89 -2.39 -7.16 -17.11
CA ASN A 89 -1.66 -8.43 -16.96
C ASN A 89 -0.15 -8.27 -16.68
N LYS A 90 0.36 -7.06 -16.41
CA LYS A 90 1.76 -6.84 -16.06
C LYS A 90 1.90 -6.51 -14.58
N ILE A 91 2.90 -7.09 -13.94
CA ILE A 91 3.31 -6.71 -12.59
C ILE A 91 4.58 -5.85 -12.63
N THR A 92 4.56 -4.73 -11.90
CA THR A 92 5.75 -3.89 -11.69
C THR A 92 5.95 -3.64 -10.20
N PHE A 93 7.21 -3.69 -9.76
CA PHE A 93 7.58 -3.46 -8.37
C PHE A 93 8.30 -2.13 -8.23
N TYR A 94 7.92 -1.35 -7.21
CA TYR A 94 8.60 -0.12 -6.84
C TYR A 94 9.10 -0.19 -5.40
N GLU A 95 10.30 0.34 -5.17
CA GLU A 95 10.88 0.53 -3.83
C GLU A 95 11.27 1.99 -3.62
N LEU A 96 10.92 2.53 -2.45
CA LEU A 96 11.21 3.90 -2.07
C LEU A 96 12.69 4.04 -1.68
N GLN A 97 13.42 4.83 -2.45
CA GLN A 97 14.81 5.21 -2.20
C GLN A 97 14.89 6.66 -1.68
N SER A 98 16.11 7.21 -1.55
CA SER A 98 16.33 8.57 -1.07
C SER A 98 15.71 9.67 -1.97
N GLU A 99 15.64 9.43 -3.27
CA GLU A 99 15.14 10.40 -4.26
C GLU A 99 13.70 10.10 -4.74
N GLY A 100 13.07 9.07 -4.18
CA GLY A 100 11.72 8.62 -4.55
C GLY A 100 11.68 7.15 -4.97
N TYR A 101 10.58 6.74 -5.60
CA TYR A 101 10.40 5.37 -6.05
C TYR A 101 11.24 5.02 -7.27
N THR A 102 11.82 3.83 -7.27
CA THR A 102 12.50 3.23 -8.42
C THR A 102 11.88 1.87 -8.72
N GLU A 103 11.71 1.54 -10.00
CA GLU A 103 11.26 0.21 -10.44
C GLU A 103 12.37 -0.82 -10.17
N ILE A 104 12.00 -1.98 -9.59
CA ILE A 104 12.92 -3.06 -9.25
C ILE A 104 12.46 -4.38 -9.87
N THR A 105 13.40 -5.28 -10.14
CA THR A 105 13.11 -6.59 -10.76
C THR A 105 12.90 -7.71 -9.76
N HIS A 106 13.27 -7.52 -8.49
CA HIS A 106 13.17 -8.54 -7.46
C HIS A 106 12.93 -7.92 -6.10
N SER A 107 12.10 -8.55 -5.27
CA SER A 107 11.93 -8.13 -3.89
C SER A 107 13.16 -8.52 -3.07
N LYS A 108 13.78 -7.55 -2.39
CA LYS A 108 14.91 -7.80 -1.48
C LYS A 108 14.56 -8.78 -0.34
N TYR A 109 13.30 -8.82 0.07
CA TYR A 109 12.83 -9.63 1.21
C TYR A 109 12.15 -10.93 0.79
N LEU A 110 11.72 -11.03 -0.47
CA LEU A 110 11.14 -12.22 -1.07
C LEU A 110 11.99 -12.58 -2.28
N SER A 111 13.25 -12.95 -2.04
CA SER A 111 14.25 -13.18 -3.08
C SER A 111 13.87 -14.26 -4.09
N ASN A 112 13.01 -15.20 -3.70
CA ASN A 112 12.48 -16.24 -4.58
C ASN A 112 11.21 -15.81 -5.34
N LEU A 113 10.68 -14.63 -5.08
CA LEU A 113 9.48 -14.08 -5.72
C LEU A 113 9.87 -12.97 -6.69
N THR A 114 10.02 -13.34 -7.96
CA THR A 114 10.20 -12.39 -9.05
C THR A 114 8.84 -11.87 -9.53
N TYR A 115 8.82 -10.72 -10.21
CA TYR A 115 7.57 -10.21 -10.78
C TYR A 115 7.02 -11.15 -11.86
N GLU A 116 7.88 -11.83 -12.64
CA GLU A 116 7.45 -12.79 -13.67
C GLU A 116 6.75 -14.00 -13.05
N LEU A 117 7.26 -14.49 -11.91
CA LEU A 117 6.63 -15.60 -11.20
C LEU A 117 5.24 -15.19 -10.72
N LEU A 118 5.14 -14.03 -10.05
CA LEU A 118 3.88 -13.52 -9.53
C LEU A 118 2.87 -13.25 -10.65
N GLU A 119 3.33 -12.64 -11.75
CA GLU A 119 2.52 -12.33 -12.94
C GLU A 119 1.93 -13.60 -13.55
N LYS A 120 2.76 -14.64 -13.73
CA LYS A 120 2.31 -15.96 -14.23
C LYS A 120 1.17 -16.52 -13.39
N PHE A 121 1.28 -16.49 -12.06
CA PHE A 121 0.25 -17.04 -11.17
C PHE A 121 -1.02 -16.21 -11.13
N VAL A 122 -0.90 -14.88 -10.99
CA VAL A 122 -2.04 -13.96 -10.96
C VAL A 122 -2.84 -14.06 -12.25
N ASN A 123 -2.18 -14.03 -13.41
CA ASN A 123 -2.86 -14.07 -14.71
C ASN A 123 -3.49 -15.44 -15.01
N LYS A 124 -2.89 -16.54 -14.51
CA LYS A 124 -3.54 -17.86 -14.55
C LYS A 124 -4.85 -17.86 -13.75
N GLY A 125 -4.90 -17.22 -12.58
CA GLY A 125 -6.11 -17.14 -11.76
C GLY A 125 -7.25 -16.32 -12.36
N LEU A 126 -6.95 -15.43 -13.32
CA LEU A 126 -7.98 -14.69 -14.07
C LEU A 126 -8.64 -15.52 -15.17
N THR A 127 -7.99 -16.59 -15.62
CA THR A 127 -8.43 -17.40 -16.77
C THR A 127 -8.77 -18.85 -16.41
N LYS A 128 -8.34 -19.32 -15.24
CA LYS A 128 -8.53 -20.68 -14.74
C LYS A 128 -9.05 -20.63 -13.31
N SER A 129 -9.80 -21.66 -12.93
CA SER A 129 -10.23 -21.83 -11.53
C SER A 129 -9.01 -21.83 -10.60
N PRO A 130 -9.05 -21.08 -9.46
CA PRO A 130 -8.00 -21.11 -8.45
C PRO A 130 -7.66 -22.51 -7.95
N LEU A 131 -8.63 -23.44 -8.00
CA LEU A 131 -8.49 -24.84 -7.59
C LEU A 131 -7.63 -25.70 -8.53
N ILE A 132 -7.25 -25.18 -9.72
CA ILE A 132 -6.52 -25.92 -10.76
C ILE A 132 -5.12 -25.29 -11.00
N ILE A 133 -4.74 -24.28 -10.22
CA ILE A 133 -3.45 -23.62 -10.36
C ILE A 133 -2.39 -24.42 -9.59
N GLU A 134 -1.83 -25.45 -10.22
CA GLU A 134 -0.62 -26.12 -9.72
C GLU A 134 0.65 -25.40 -10.20
N GLY A 135 1.68 -25.47 -9.35
CA GLY A 135 2.94 -24.73 -9.45
C GLY A 135 3.93 -25.31 -10.43
#